data_AF-A0A830CN22-F1
#
_entry.id   AF-A0A830CN22-F1
#
_cell.length_a   1.000
_cell.length_b   1.000
_cell.length_c   1.000
_cell.angle_alpha   90.00
_cell.angle_beta   90.00
_cell.angle_gamma   90.00
#
_symmetry.space_group_name_H-M   'P 1'
#
loop_
_entity.id
_entity.type
_entity.pdbx_description
1 polymer ?
#
loop_
_entity_poly.entity_id
_entity_poly.type
_entity_poly.pdbx_seq_one_letter_code
_entity_poly.pdbx_strand_id
1 'polypeptide(L)'
;MSFYGIAVLLINSYLWCTISWNVGNGYDRFDKRDGNVCILCWGFPGKNRRIFLRFLIKDIKSVRIEVKEGIYACRVLYMDIRGRGAILVTRTDENLTPREIEQKDAKLAYFLRVPIEVF
;
A
#
# COMPACT_ATOMS: atom_id res chain seq x y z
N MET A 1 30.11 -30.58 0.15
CA MET A 1 30.16 -29.13 0.38
C MET A 1 29.62 -28.27 -0.78
N SER A 2 29.51 -28.77 -2.02
CA SER A 2 28.91 -28.02 -3.14
C SER A 2 27.40 -27.80 -3.06
N PHE A 3 26.68 -28.60 -2.26
CA PHE A 3 25.21 -28.51 -2.16
C PHE A 3 24.75 -27.14 -1.62
N TYR A 4 25.47 -26.60 -0.62
CA TYR A 4 25.19 -25.28 -0.07
C TYR A 4 25.49 -24.15 -1.05
N GLY A 5 26.51 -24.30 -1.90
CA GLY A 5 26.82 -23.32 -2.94
C GLY A 5 25.72 -23.21 -4.00
N ILE A 6 25.15 -24.34 -4.42
CA ILE A 6 24.01 -24.38 -5.35
C ILE A 6 22.77 -23.73 -4.71
N ALA A 7 22.51 -24.01 -3.44
CA ALA A 7 21.40 -23.39 -2.72
C ALA A 7 21.52 -21.86 -2.65
N VAL A 8 22.72 -21.34 -2.33
CA VAL A 8 22.98 -19.89 -2.27
C VAL A 8 22.85 -19.25 -3.65
N LEU A 9 23.34 -19.90 -4.71
CA LEU A 9 23.17 -19.40 -6.08
C LEU A 9 21.70 -19.32 -6.50
N LEU A 10 20.89 -20.33 -6.17
CA LEU A 10 19.46 -20.33 -6.44
C LEU A 10 18.75 -19.19 -5.71
N ILE A 11 19.04 -19.00 -4.42
CA ILE A 11 18.46 -17.91 -3.62
C ILE A 11 18.86 -16.54 -4.17
N ASN A 12 20.14 -16.36 -4.53
CA ASN A 12 20.62 -15.10 -5.09
C ASN A 12 19.97 -14.79 -6.44
N SER A 13 19.86 -15.81 -7.31
CA SER A 13 19.18 -15.67 -8.61
C SER A 13 17.70 -15.31 -8.44
N TYR A 14 17.03 -15.94 -7.48
CA TYR A 14 15.64 -15.64 -7.14
C TYR A 14 15.48 -14.20 -6.67
N LEU A 15 16.37 -13.73 -5.77
CA LEU A 15 16.34 -12.35 -5.28
C LEU A 15 16.54 -11.35 -6.42
N TRP A 16 17.54 -11.57 -7.27
CA TRP A 16 17.79 -10.73 -8.44
C TRP A 16 16.60 -10.68 -9.39
N CYS A 17 15.95 -11.83 -9.63
CA CYS A 17 14.71 -11.90 -10.40
C CYS A 17 13.59 -11.10 -9.75
N THR A 18 13.37 -11.18 -8.43
CA THR A 18 12.32 -10.40 -7.75
C THR A 18 12.53 -8.89 -7.86
N ILE A 19 13.77 -8.44 -7.76
CA ILE A 19 14.15 -7.03 -7.95
C ILE A 19 13.93 -6.61 -9.40
N SER A 20 14.41 -7.41 -10.36
CA SER A 20 14.23 -7.14 -11.80
C SER A 20 12.76 -7.08 -12.22
N TRP A 21 11.90 -7.93 -11.63
CA TRP A 21 10.46 -7.91 -11.87
C TRP A 21 9.70 -6.82 -11.12
N ASN A 22 10.39 -6.07 -10.24
CA ASN A 22 9.84 -4.98 -9.44
C ASN A 22 8.59 -5.42 -8.66
N VAL A 23 8.67 -6.60 -8.05
CA VAL A 23 7.59 -7.21 -7.27
C VAL A 23 7.34 -6.37 -6.02
N GLY A 24 6.08 -5.98 -5.78
CA GLY A 24 5.68 -5.11 -4.68
C GLY A 24 5.62 -3.62 -5.05
N ASN A 25 6.07 -3.23 -6.23
CA ASN A 25 5.93 -1.84 -6.68
C ASN A 25 4.48 -1.51 -7.05
N GLY A 26 4.15 -0.23 -7.06
CA GLY A 26 2.81 0.24 -7.31
C GLY A 26 2.75 1.75 -7.44
N TYR A 27 1.57 2.30 -7.61
CA TYR A 27 1.32 3.71 -7.37
C TYR A 27 -0.16 3.93 -7.12
N ASP A 28 -0.44 4.95 -6.33
CA ASP A 28 -1.80 5.40 -6.07
C ASP A 28 -2.00 6.73 -6.79
N ARG A 29 -2.99 6.79 -7.68
CA ARG A 29 -3.42 8.03 -8.33
C ARG A 29 -4.77 8.45 -7.79
N PHE A 30 -4.82 9.69 -7.31
CA PHE A 30 -6.04 10.33 -6.81
C PHE A 30 -6.36 11.53 -7.70
N ASP A 31 -7.23 11.33 -8.70
CA ASP A 31 -7.60 12.37 -9.66
C ASP A 31 -8.92 13.04 -9.25
N LYS A 32 -8.81 14.24 -8.67
CA LYS A 32 -9.97 15.03 -8.22
C LYS A 32 -10.85 15.54 -9.36
N ARG A 33 -10.25 15.72 -10.55
CA ARG A 33 -10.93 16.21 -11.76
C ARG A 33 -11.81 15.13 -12.38
N ASP A 34 -11.26 13.92 -12.51
CA ASP A 34 -11.97 12.76 -13.06
C ASP A 34 -12.85 12.07 -12.01
N GLY A 35 -12.68 12.40 -10.73
CA GLY A 35 -13.47 11.82 -9.64
C GLY A 35 -13.08 10.37 -9.32
N ASN A 36 -11.92 9.92 -9.78
CA ASN A 36 -11.51 8.51 -9.73
C ASN A 36 -10.23 8.32 -8.91
N VAL A 37 -10.20 7.23 -8.15
CA VAL A 37 -9.03 6.73 -7.43
C VAL A 37 -8.58 5.43 -8.08
N CYS A 38 -7.31 5.35 -8.43
CA CYS A 38 -6.68 4.17 -8.99
C CYS A 38 -5.54 3.71 -8.08
N ILE A 39 -5.63 2.48 -7.58
CA ILE A 39 -4.56 1.80 -6.85
C ILE A 39 -4.01 0.72 -7.78
N LEU A 40 -2.71 0.80 -8.08
CA LEU A 40 -2.01 -0.21 -8.88
C LEU A 40 -0.94 -0.87 -8.01
N CYS A 41 -1.01 -2.19 -7.88
CA CYS A 41 0.05 -2.99 -7.27
C CYS A 41 0.57 -4.04 -8.26
N TRP A 42 1.89 -4.20 -8.30
CA TRP A 42 2.59 -5.24 -9.04
C TRP A 42 2.89 -6.39 -8.07
N GLY A 43 2.25 -7.52 -8.31
CA GLY A 43 2.53 -8.77 -7.62
C GLY A 43 3.61 -9.58 -8.31
N PHE A 44 3.77 -10.82 -7.83
CA PHE A 44 4.68 -11.80 -8.41
C PHE A 44 4.34 -12.06 -9.90
N PRO A 45 5.34 -12.36 -10.76
CA PRO A 45 5.08 -12.75 -12.15
C PRO A 45 4.05 -13.89 -12.23
N GLY A 46 2.96 -13.65 -12.97
CA GLY A 46 1.83 -14.58 -13.11
C GLY A 46 0.63 -13.96 -13.85
N LYS A 47 -0.47 -14.71 -14.01
CA LYS A 47 -1.68 -14.24 -14.72
C LYS A 47 -2.32 -13.01 -14.06
N ASN A 48 -2.26 -12.91 -12.73
CA ASN A 48 -2.73 -11.76 -11.96
C ASN A 48 -1.58 -10.89 -11.44
N ARG A 49 -0.56 -10.65 -12.28
CA ARG A 49 0.60 -9.83 -11.90
C ARG A 49 0.21 -8.39 -11.52
N ARG A 50 -0.84 -7.84 -12.10
CA ARG A 50 -1.30 -6.47 -11.82
C ARG A 50 -2.62 -6.51 -11.07
N ILE A 51 -2.61 -6.02 -9.85
CA ILE A 51 -3.82 -5.73 -9.09
C ILE A 51 -4.16 -4.28 -9.41
N PHE A 52 -5.26 -4.10 -10.13
CA PHE A 52 -5.73 -2.78 -10.53
C PHE A 52 -7.12 -2.53 -9.95
N LEU A 53 -7.18 -1.60 -9.01
CA LEU A 53 -8.40 -1.26 -8.29
C LEU A 53 -8.77 0.18 -8.67
N ARG A 54 -9.95 0.34 -9.26
CA ARG A 54 -10.54 1.64 -9.60
C ARG A 54 -11.80 1.88 -8.77
N PHE A 55 -11.90 3.07 -8.20
CA PHE A 55 -13.02 3.52 -7.38
C PHE A 55 -13.40 4.95 -7.71
N LEU A 56 -14.65 5.32 -7.46
CA LEU A 56 -15.06 6.71 -7.44
C LEU A 56 -14.73 7.31 -6.07
N ILE A 57 -14.32 8.58 -6.03
CA ILE A 57 -14.08 9.31 -4.77
C ILE A 57 -15.35 9.33 -3.90
N LYS A 58 -16.54 9.30 -4.52
CA LYS A 58 -17.83 9.25 -3.83
C LYS A 58 -18.07 7.97 -3.03
N ASP A 59 -17.37 6.88 -3.37
CA ASP A 59 -17.53 5.59 -2.69
C ASP A 59 -16.63 5.49 -1.45
N ILE A 60 -15.72 6.44 -1.24
CA ILE A 60 -14.83 6.50 -0.09
C ILE A 60 -15.61 7.07 1.10
N LYS A 61 -15.75 6.28 2.17
CA LYS A 61 -16.54 6.65 3.36
C LYS A 61 -15.72 7.36 4.43
N SER A 62 -14.59 6.77 4.78
CA SER A 62 -13.71 7.25 5.85
C SER A 62 -12.27 6.83 5.58
N VAL A 63 -11.34 7.61 6.13
CA VAL A 63 -9.94 7.20 6.25
C VAL A 63 -9.77 6.66 7.66
N ARG A 64 -9.47 5.36 7.79
CA ARG A 64 -9.24 4.68 9.06
C ARG A 64 -7.75 4.63 9.36
N ILE A 65 -7.38 5.02 10.57
CA ILE A 65 -6.03 4.91 11.09
C ILE A 65 -6.06 3.81 12.14
N GLU A 66 -5.29 2.76 11.92
CA GLU A 66 -5.09 1.69 12.90
C GLU A 66 -3.70 1.86 13.52
N VAL A 67 -3.65 2.08 14.83
CA VAL A 67 -2.39 2.14 15.56
C VAL A 67 -2.05 0.73 16.04
N LYS A 68 -1.07 0.09 15.41
CA LYS A 68 -0.54 -1.17 15.96
C LYS A 68 0.36 -0.85 17.14
N GLU A 69 -0.17 -1.04 18.34
CA GLU A 69 0.59 -0.97 19.59
C GLU A 69 1.46 -2.23 19.74
N GLY A 70 2.77 -2.03 19.89
CA GLY A 70 3.79 -3.06 20.01
C GLY A 70 5.18 -2.45 20.20
N ILE A 71 6.24 -3.27 20.16
CA ILE A 71 7.64 -2.81 20.31
C ILE A 71 8.01 -1.77 19.23
N TYR A 72 7.36 -1.87 18.07
CA TYR A 72 7.38 -0.86 17.02
C TYR A 72 5.97 -0.29 16.85
N ALA A 73 5.75 0.93 17.30
CA ALA A 73 4.51 1.66 17.04
C ALA A 73 4.44 1.97 15.54
N CYS A 74 3.65 1.21 14.80
CA CYS A 74 3.43 1.41 13.37
C CYS A 74 1.98 1.85 13.15
N ARG A 75 1.79 2.98 12.48
CA ARG A 75 0.46 3.45 12.09
C ARG A 75 0.19 3.04 10.66
N VAL A 76 -0.95 2.38 10.46
CA VAL A 76 -1.36 1.84 9.17
C VAL A 76 -2.62 2.56 8.72
N LEU A 77 -2.60 3.10 7.50
CA LEU A 77 -3.73 3.81 6.90
C LEU A 77 -4.54 2.86 6.03
N TYR A 78 -5.83 2.86 6.31
CA TYR A 78 -6.84 2.19 5.52
C TYR A 78 -7.84 3.21 4.98
N MET A 79 -8.33 2.98 3.77
CA MET A 79 -9.51 3.67 3.24
C MET A 79 -10.69 2.72 3.28
N ASP A 80 -11.77 3.09 3.95
CA ASP A 80 -13.01 2.33 3.90
C ASP A 80 -13.80 2.71 2.65
N ILE A 81 -14.04 1.72 1.80
CA ILE A 81 -14.78 1.89 0.54
C ILE A 81 -16.13 1.19 0.65
N ARG A 82 -17.18 1.91 0.27
CA ARG A 82 -18.55 1.40 0.22
C ARG A 82 -18.63 0.17 -0.67
N GLY A 83 -18.88 -0.99 -0.07
CA GLY A 83 -19.13 -2.26 -0.78
C GLY A 83 -17.91 -3.16 -1.02
N ARG A 84 -16.68 -2.72 -0.69
CA ARG A 84 -15.46 -3.55 -0.80
C ARG A 84 -14.65 -3.67 0.49
N GLY A 85 -14.92 -2.82 1.49
CA GLY A 85 -14.24 -2.85 2.78
C GLY A 85 -12.98 -1.97 2.82
N ALA A 86 -12.16 -2.18 3.85
CA ALA A 86 -10.97 -1.40 4.12
C ALA A 86 -9.80 -1.80 3.20
N ILE A 87 -9.28 -0.84 2.42
CA ILE A 87 -8.10 -1.04 1.57
C ILE A 87 -6.92 -0.31 2.19
N LEU A 88 -5.84 -1.05 2.41
CA LEU A 88 -4.58 -0.51 2.88
C LEU A 88 -4.01 0.46 1.83
N VAL A 89 -3.69 1.69 2.24
CA VAL A 89 -3.09 2.70 1.37
C VAL A 89 -1.63 2.96 1.77
N THR A 90 -1.26 2.70 3.02
CA THR A 90 0.14 2.89 3.44
C THR A 90 1.03 1.85 2.77
N ARG A 91 2.09 2.35 2.10
CA ARG A 91 3.24 1.52 1.72
C ARG A 91 4.01 1.17 2.98
N THR A 92 4.18 -0.13 3.23
CA THR A 92 4.92 -0.71 4.36
C THR A 92 6.39 -0.26 4.48
N ASP A 93 6.91 0.48 3.50
CA ASP A 93 8.34 0.79 3.36
C ASP A 93 8.76 2.18 3.89
N GLU A 94 7.83 3.10 4.12
CA GLU A 94 8.22 4.42 4.62
C GLU A 94 8.39 4.36 6.16
N ASN A 95 9.64 4.41 6.64
CA ASN A 95 9.98 4.70 8.05
C ASN A 95 9.65 6.17 8.36
N LEU A 96 8.38 6.54 8.27
CA LEU A 96 7.91 7.87 8.65
C LEU A 96 7.81 7.97 10.16
N THR A 97 8.18 9.14 10.68
CA THR A 97 7.85 9.46 12.07
C THR A 97 6.34 9.53 12.25
N PRO A 98 5.80 9.22 13.45
CA PRO A 98 4.35 9.24 13.68
C PRO A 98 3.67 10.56 13.26
N ARG A 99 4.39 11.68 13.43
CA ARG A 99 3.93 13.02 13.06
C ARG A 99 3.83 13.23 11.55
N GLU A 100 4.78 12.68 10.78
CA GLU A 100 4.76 12.76 9.31
C GLU A 100 3.60 11.93 8.73
N ILE A 101 3.31 10.78 9.34
CA ILE A 101 2.15 9.95 8.99
C ILE A 101 0.87 10.77 9.23
N GLU A 102 0.67 11.33 10.43
CA GLU A 102 -0.50 12.16 10.73
C GLU A 102 -0.66 13.34 9.76
N GLN A 103 0.43 14.00 9.38
CA GLN A 103 0.38 15.11 8.44
C GLN A 103 0.02 14.67 7.01
N LYS A 104 0.56 13.53 6.56
CA LYS A 104 0.21 12.92 5.27
C LYS A 104 -1.27 12.52 5.25
N ASP A 105 -1.77 11.97 6.36
CA ASP A 105 -3.15 11.52 6.53
C ASP A 105 -4.12 12.69 6.54
N ALA A 106 -3.83 13.75 7.31
CA ALA A 106 -4.63 14.97 7.35
C ALA A 106 -4.71 15.61 5.95
N LYS A 107 -3.59 15.63 5.22
CA LYS A 107 -3.55 16.15 3.84
C LYS A 107 -4.39 15.30 2.89
N LEU A 108 -4.36 13.98 3.03
CA LEU A 108 -5.14 13.04 2.23
C LEU A 108 -6.64 13.17 2.50
N ALA A 109 -7.05 13.20 3.77
CA ALA A 109 -8.43 13.38 4.19
C ALA A 109 -8.97 14.76 3.75
N TYR A 110 -8.18 15.82 3.89
CA TYR A 110 -8.53 17.14 3.37
C TYR A 110 -8.65 17.14 1.84
N PHE A 111 -7.77 16.42 1.15
CA PHE A 111 -7.85 16.26 -0.30
C PHE A 111 -9.14 15.54 -0.72
N LEU A 112 -9.52 14.47 -0.03
CA LEU A 112 -10.72 13.69 -0.36
C LEU A 112 -12.02 14.30 0.19
N ARG A 113 -11.95 15.22 1.17
CA ARG A 113 -13.08 15.76 1.95
C ARG A 113 -13.88 14.68 2.68
N VAL A 114 -13.16 13.75 3.29
CA VAL A 114 -13.69 12.57 3.96
C VAL A 114 -13.31 12.62 5.45
N PRO A 115 -14.17 12.17 6.39
CA PRO A 115 -13.82 12.13 7.81
C PRO A 115 -12.68 11.15 8.11
N ILE A 116 -11.88 11.48 9.13
CA ILE A 116 -10.84 10.62 9.67
C ILE A 116 -11.43 9.86 10.86
N GLU A 117 -11.31 8.54 10.85
CA GLU A 117 -11.66 7.65 11.96
C GLU A 117 -10.35 7.09 12.55
N VAL A 118 -10.13 7.28 13.85
CA VAL A 118 -8.95 6.74 14.56
C VAL A 118 -9.42 5.58 15.42
N PHE A 119 -8.76 4.42 15.28
CA PHE A 119 -9.05 3.20 16.02
C PHE A 119 -7.79 2.65 16.70
#